data_AF-A0A7J4EHC4-F1
#
_entry.id   AF-A0A7J4EHC4-F1
#
_cell.length_a   1.000
_cell.length_b   1.000
_cell.length_c   1.000
_cell.angle_alpha   90.00
_cell.angle_beta   90.00
_cell.angle_gamma   90.00
#
_symmetry.space_group_name_H-M   'P 1'
#
loop_
_entity.id
_entity.type
_entity.pdbx_description
1 polymer ?
#
loop_
_entity_poly.entity_id
_entity_poly.type
_entity_poly.pdbx_seq_one_letter_code
_entity_poly.pdbx_strand_id
1 'polypeptide(L)'
;MFGCRLCCSFRDNTVYFNKFISNNQSAYDAVSNHWYNNNSGNYWSDYKGEDADGDDVGDAPYHIPLNGKNRDKYPLGFFEEKKIRR
;
A
#
# COMPACT_ATOMS: atom_id res chain seq x y z
N MET A 1 -13.30 -11.50 -0.29
CA MET A 1 -12.83 -11.29 1.09
C MET A 1 -11.90 -10.08 1.11
N PHE A 2 -11.96 -9.25 2.15
CA PHE A 2 -11.08 -8.08 2.29
C PHE A 2 -9.81 -8.47 3.05
N GLY A 3 -8.67 -7.86 2.72
CA GLY A 3 -7.44 -8.04 3.51
C GLY A 3 -7.52 -7.33 4.87
N CYS A 4 -7.89 -6.04 4.87
CA CYS A 4 -8.16 -5.27 6.08
C CYS A 4 -9.38 -4.35 5.90
N ARG A 5 -10.23 -4.24 6.94
CA ARG A 5 -11.44 -3.40 6.93
C ARG A 5 -11.51 -2.53 8.18
N LEU A 6 -11.34 -1.22 8.03
CA LEU A 6 -11.46 -0.22 9.08
C LEU A 6 -12.72 0.63 8.85
N CYS A 7 -13.64 0.63 9.82
CA CYS A 7 -14.88 1.42 9.75
C CYS A 7 -15.25 2.05 11.10
N CYS A 8 -16.21 2.98 11.00
CA CYS A 8 -17.10 3.38 12.08
C CYS A 8 -16.42 4.22 13.18
N SER A 9 -15.49 3.61 13.93
CA SER A 9 -14.76 4.25 15.03
C SER A 9 -13.26 3.93 15.04
N PHE A 10 -12.76 3.10 14.11
CA PHE A 10 -11.34 2.78 13.99
C PHE A 10 -10.59 3.91 13.28
N ARG A 11 -10.35 5.00 14.01
CA ARG A 11 -9.60 6.19 13.57
C ARG A 11 -8.21 6.20 14.19
N ASP A 12 -7.30 6.94 13.57
CA ASP A 12 -5.95 7.24 14.07
C ASP A 12 -5.10 5.99 14.32
N ASN A 13 -5.35 4.91 13.58
CA ASN A 13 -4.49 3.72 13.58
C ASN A 13 -3.36 3.89 12.57
N THR A 14 -2.26 3.19 12.80
CA THR A 14 -1.11 3.13 11.90
C THR A 14 -0.91 1.71 11.40
N VAL A 15 -1.03 1.52 10.08
CA VAL A 15 -0.97 0.23 9.38
C VAL A 15 0.25 0.24 8.46
N TYR A 16 1.27 -0.54 8.78
CA TYR A 16 2.54 -0.65 8.06
C TYR A 16 3.16 -2.03 8.29
N PHE A 17 4.09 -2.46 7.43
CA PHE A 17 4.70 -3.79 7.43
C PHE A 17 3.72 -4.98 7.25
N ASN A 18 2.56 -4.74 6.67
CA ASN A 18 1.63 -5.82 6.29
C ASN A 18 1.88 -6.29 4.86
N LYS A 19 1.45 -7.51 4.55
CA LYS A 19 1.44 -8.04 3.18
C LYS A 19 0.02 -8.37 2.75
N PHE A 20 -0.52 -7.57 1.83
CA PHE A 20 -1.83 -7.80 1.24
C PHE A 20 -1.67 -8.56 -0.07
N ILE A 21 -1.85 -9.88 -0.02
CA ILE A 21 -1.60 -10.80 -1.15
C ILE A 21 -2.91 -11.48 -1.56
N SER A 22 -3.25 -11.41 -2.85
CA SER A 22 -4.37 -12.15 -3.45
C SER A 22 -5.73 -11.93 -2.76
N ASN A 23 -5.97 -10.71 -2.27
CA ASN A 23 -7.26 -10.31 -1.72
C ASN A 23 -8.21 -9.85 -2.84
N ASN A 24 -9.51 -10.09 -2.67
CA ASN A 24 -10.52 -9.54 -3.59
C ASN A 24 -10.61 -8.02 -3.47
N GLN A 25 -10.32 -7.50 -2.27
CA GLN A 25 -10.03 -6.09 -2.02
C GLN A 25 -9.00 -6.00 -0.89
N SER A 26 -7.80 -5.48 -1.17
CA SER A 26 -6.67 -5.47 -0.23
C SER A 26 -6.99 -4.69 1.04
N ALA A 27 -7.60 -3.51 0.91
CA ALA A 27 -7.97 -2.66 2.04
C ALA A 27 -9.32 -1.96 1.83
N TYR A 28 -10.02 -1.74 2.93
CA TYR A 28 -11.22 -0.93 3.04
C TYR A 28 -11.05 0.02 4.21
N ASP A 29 -11.14 1.32 3.97
CA ASP A 29 -11.06 2.33 5.01
C ASP A 29 -12.06 3.45 4.76
N ALA A 30 -13.06 3.53 5.64
CA ALA A 30 -14.12 4.53 5.56
C ALA A 30 -13.88 5.74 6.48
N VAL A 31 -12.76 5.78 7.21
CA VAL A 31 -12.46 6.82 8.21
C VAL A 31 -11.02 7.32 8.05
N SER A 32 -10.41 7.97 9.04
CA SER A 32 -9.05 8.51 8.95
C SER A 32 -8.06 7.58 9.64
N ASN A 33 -7.20 6.90 8.87
CA ASN A 33 -6.08 6.10 9.37
C ASN A 33 -4.82 6.37 8.53
N HIS A 34 -3.67 6.02 9.12
CA HIS A 34 -2.37 6.09 8.47
C HIS A 34 -1.99 4.72 7.92
N TRP A 35 -1.63 4.68 6.63
CA TRP A 35 -1.25 3.44 5.93
C TRP A 35 0.27 3.32 5.71
N TYR A 36 1.04 4.12 6.43
CA TYR A 36 2.49 4.07 6.48
C TYR A 36 2.97 4.72 7.78
N ASN A 37 4.21 4.46 8.17
CA ASN A 37 4.89 5.13 9.27
C ASN A 37 6.31 5.51 8.83
N ASN A 38 6.68 6.79 8.94
CA ASN A 38 7.92 7.33 8.39
C ASN A 38 8.10 6.89 6.92
N ASN A 39 9.20 6.21 6.59
CA ASN A 39 9.52 5.71 5.25
C ASN A 39 9.13 4.23 5.05
N SER A 40 8.14 3.73 5.80
CA SER A 40 7.75 2.32 5.76
C SER A 40 6.25 2.17 5.54
N GLY A 41 5.88 1.49 4.46
CA GLY A 41 4.49 1.19 4.12
C GLY A 41 4.18 -0.31 4.19
N ASN A 42 3.28 -0.76 3.33
CA ASN A 42 2.80 -2.12 3.23
C ASN A 42 3.12 -2.70 1.84
N TYR A 43 3.14 -4.03 1.74
CA TYR A 43 3.21 -4.73 0.48
C TYR A 43 1.82 -4.97 -0.10
N TRP A 44 1.65 -4.63 -1.37
CA TRP A 44 0.39 -4.69 -2.10
C TRP A 44 0.59 -5.53 -3.36
N SER A 45 0.03 -6.74 -3.42
CA SER A 45 0.17 -7.61 -4.60
C SER A 45 -0.49 -7.04 -5.86
N ASP A 46 -1.42 -6.10 -5.69
CA ASP A 46 -2.15 -5.42 -6.76
C ASP A 46 -1.62 -4.01 -7.07
N TYR A 47 -0.51 -3.59 -6.44
CA TYR A 47 0.15 -2.35 -6.80
C TYR A 47 0.81 -2.46 -8.17
N LYS A 48 0.54 -1.47 -9.02
CA LYS A 48 0.99 -1.40 -10.42
C LYS A 48 1.87 -0.19 -10.70
N GLY A 49 2.33 0.49 -9.65
CA GLY A 49 3.29 1.58 -9.79
C GLY A 49 4.68 1.04 -10.12
N GLU A 50 5.56 1.96 -10.46
CA GLU A 50 6.96 1.69 -10.78
C GLU A 50 7.84 2.07 -9.58
N ASP A 51 9.05 1.50 -9.56
CA ASP A 51 10.16 1.90 -8.71
C ASP A 51 11.29 2.29 -9.67
N ALA A 52 11.32 3.57 -10.06
CA ALA A 52 12.23 4.07 -11.08
C ALA A 52 13.59 4.49 -10.49
N ASP A 53 13.64 4.83 -9.21
CA ASP A 53 14.88 5.18 -8.51
C ASP A 53 15.59 3.98 -7.87
N GLY A 54 14.92 2.83 -7.78
CA GLY A 54 15.48 1.55 -7.38
C GLY A 54 15.68 1.44 -5.87
N ASP A 55 14.82 2.08 -5.08
CA ASP A 55 14.87 2.05 -3.61
C ASP A 55 13.96 0.97 -2.98
N ASP A 56 13.39 0.09 -3.82
CA ASP A 56 12.42 -0.95 -3.49
C ASP A 56 11.06 -0.40 -2.99
N VAL A 57 10.79 0.89 -3.16
CA VAL A 57 9.52 1.56 -2.85
C VAL A 57 8.88 2.10 -4.13
N GLY A 58 7.56 2.02 -4.18
CA GLY A 58 6.82 2.55 -5.32
C GLY A 58 6.79 4.07 -5.36
N ASP A 59 7.11 4.64 -6.52
CA ASP A 59 7.17 6.10 -6.77
C ASP A 59 5.82 6.80 -6.58
N ALA A 60 4.71 6.07 -6.73
CA ALA A 60 3.35 6.58 -6.63
C ALA A 60 2.63 6.01 -5.39
N PRO A 61 1.88 6.80 -4.61
CA PRO A 61 1.13 6.28 -3.47
C PRO A 61 0.11 5.20 -3.85
N TYR A 62 -0.06 4.18 -3.00
CA TYR A 62 -1.18 3.22 -3.12
C TYR A 62 -2.42 3.83 -2.46
N HIS A 63 -3.47 4.07 -3.24
CA HIS A 63 -4.71 4.69 -2.77
C HIS A 63 -5.65 3.65 -2.17
N ILE A 64 -6.12 3.91 -0.94
CA ILE A 64 -7.11 3.04 -0.28
C ILE A 64 -8.51 3.40 -0.81
N PRO A 65 -9.26 2.43 -1.39
CA PRO A 65 -10.55 2.71 -2.01
C PRO A 65 -11.60 3.18 -0.99
N LEU A 66 -12.26 4.31 -1.28
CA LEU A 66 -13.56 4.84 -0.79
C LEU A 66 -13.53 6.35 -0.54
N ASN A 67 -12.57 6.82 0.23
CA ASN A 67 -12.48 8.24 0.57
C ASN A 67 -11.48 8.99 -0.33
N GLY A 68 -10.63 8.28 -1.09
CA GLY A 68 -9.58 8.85 -1.93
C GLY A 68 -8.51 9.64 -1.16
N LYS A 69 -8.68 9.77 0.16
CA LYS A 69 -7.84 10.56 1.06
C LYS A 69 -6.78 9.70 1.71
N ASN A 70 -7.11 8.44 2.04
CA ASN A 70 -6.16 7.53 2.66
C ASN A 70 -5.32 6.86 1.59
N ARG A 71 -4.01 6.85 1.84
CA ARG A 71 -3.02 6.34 0.92
C ARG A 71 -1.79 5.89 1.70
N ASP A 72 -1.20 4.81 1.24
CA ASP A 72 0.14 4.40 1.60
C ASP A 72 1.12 5.18 0.71
N LYS A 73 2.01 5.98 1.31
CA LYS A 73 3.00 6.77 0.57
C LYS A 73 4.29 6.01 0.27
N TYR A 74 4.48 4.84 0.89
CA TYR A 74 5.67 4.02 0.72
C TYR A 74 5.25 2.58 0.38
N PRO A 75 4.44 2.39 -0.69
CA PRO A 75 3.95 1.08 -1.05
C PRO A 75 5.09 0.20 -1.55
N LEU A 76 5.13 -1.04 -1.10
CA LEU A 76 5.97 -2.08 -1.66
C LEU A 76 5.15 -2.88 -2.68
N GLY A 77 5.78 -3.29 -3.78
CA GLY A 77 5.13 -4.04 -4.84
C GLY A 77 6.05 -5.08 -5.47
N PHE A 78 5.56 -5.72 -6.52
CA PHE A 78 6.43 -6.49 -7.39
C PHE A 78 7.04 -5.54 -8.43
N PHE A 79 8.29 -5.17 -8.21
CA PHE A 79 9.08 -4.40 -9.17
C PHE A 79 9.92 -5.39 -9.99
N GLU A 80 9.83 -5.32 -11.32
CA GLU A 80 10.76 -6.09 -12.14
C GLU A 80 12.15 -5.49 -11.95
N GLU A 81 13.07 -6.25 -11.35
CA GLU A 81 14.48 -5.89 -11.42
C GLU A 81 14.84 -5.76 -12.90
N LYS A 82 15.19 -4.55 -13.34
CA LYS A 82 15.89 -4.35 -14.62
C LYS A 82 17.29 -4.94 -14.48
N LYS A 83 17.37 -6.28 -14.40
CA LYS A 83 18.62 -7.01 -14.60
C LYS A 83 19.07 -6.68 -16.00
N ILE A 84 20.09 -5.82 -16.09
CA ILE A 84 20.86 -5.61 -17.31
C ILE A 84 21.21 -7.00 -17.83
N ARG A 85 20.52 -7.43 -18.88
CA ARG A 85 20.87 -8.64 -19.62
C ARG A 85 22.25 -8.36 -20.22
N ARG A 86 23.29 -8.93 -19.62
CA ARG A 86 24.60 -9.07 -20.24
C ARG A 86 24.50 -10.09 -21.37
#